data_AF-A0AAN8YH82-F1
#
_entry.id   AF-A0AAN8YH82-F1
#
_cell.length_a   1.000
_cell.length_b   1.000
_cell.length_c   1.000
_cell.angle_alpha   90.00
_cell.angle_beta   90.00
_cell.angle_gamma   90.00
#
_symmetry.space_group_name_H-M   'P 1'
#
loop_
_entity.id
_entity.type
_entity.pdbx_description
1 polymer ?
#
loop_
_entity_poly.entity_id
_entity_poly.type
_entity_poly.pdbx_seq_one_letter_code
_entity_poly.pdbx_strand_id
1 'polypeptide(L)'
;MDKKMKGNMLNYKKKKETIKKKTRELSVLCDIKACVILVDPNGEVDTWPENPTDFNPIIQSYKENLFHGKRKRIDDDGCFQKKSKKNHALFCDDGEDQCLNDVFRESNESLLVKLNSKLEAVERRIEFLKMVNYGNGVFEGSTSSEKETMAAQLQWL
;
A
#
# COMPACT_ATOMS: atom_id res chain seq x y z
N MET A 1 -8.29 -16.50 43.05
CA MET A 1 -8.19 -16.21 41.60
C MET A 1 -9.19 -17.08 40.86
N ASP A 2 -10.16 -16.47 40.17
CA ASP A 2 -11.25 -17.18 39.51
C ASP A 2 -10.75 -18.14 38.42
N LYS A 3 -11.36 -19.34 38.34
CA LYS A 3 -11.03 -20.36 37.34
C LYS A 3 -11.06 -19.81 35.90
N LYS A 4 -11.93 -18.81 35.65
CA LYS A 4 -12.08 -18.11 34.36
C LYS A 4 -10.84 -17.28 33.99
N MET A 5 -10.28 -16.51 34.92
CA MET A 5 -9.07 -15.70 34.67
C MET A 5 -7.85 -16.58 34.37
N LYS A 6 -7.74 -17.72 35.07
CA LYS A 6 -6.67 -18.69 34.85
C LYS A 6 -6.74 -19.35 33.46
N GLY A 7 -7.93 -19.68 32.98
CA GLY A 7 -8.15 -20.19 31.62
C GLY A 7 -7.77 -19.17 30.54
N ASN A 8 -8.15 -17.90 30.72
CA ASN A 8 -7.82 -16.82 29.78
C ASN A 8 -6.31 -16.59 29.67
N MET A 9 -5.61 -16.59 30.80
CA MET A 9 -4.15 -16.41 30.85
C MET A 9 -3.39 -17.55 30.14
N LEU A 10 -3.83 -18.80 30.33
CA LEU A 10 -3.22 -19.95 29.65
C LEU A 10 -3.41 -19.89 28.13
N ASN A 11 -4.60 -19.50 27.67
CA ASN A 11 -4.87 -19.31 26.25
C ASN A 11 -4.07 -18.16 25.66
N TYR A 12 -3.94 -17.03 26.38
CA TYR A 12 -3.11 -15.91 25.96
C TYR A 12 -1.66 -16.34 25.75
N LYS A 13 -1.05 -17.03 26.72
CA LYS A 13 0.35 -17.50 26.61
C LYS A 13 0.60 -18.37 25.38
N LYS A 14 -0.31 -19.32 25.10
CA LYS A 14 -0.20 -20.18 23.90
C LYS A 14 -0.31 -19.38 22.60
N LYS A 15 -1.26 -18.45 22.55
CA LYS A 15 -1.50 -17.62 21.36
C LYS A 15 -0.39 -16.61 21.12
N LYS A 16 0.12 -15.98 22.18
CA LYS A 16 1.22 -15.01 22.15
C LYS A 16 2.43 -15.55 21.38
N GLU A 17 2.94 -16.71 21.80
CA GLU A 17 4.12 -17.31 21.14
C GLU A 17 3.84 -17.69 19.69
N THR A 18 2.63 -18.20 19.41
CA THR A 18 2.22 -18.58 18.05
C THR A 18 2.15 -17.36 17.14
N ILE A 19 1.54 -16.27 17.61
CA ILE A 19 1.40 -15.02 16.85
C ILE A 19 2.78 -14.42 16.57
N LYS A 20 3.64 -14.28 17.59
CA LYS A 20 5.00 -13.78 17.40
C LYS A 20 5.78 -14.61 16.37
N LYS A 21 5.73 -15.94 16.49
CA LYS A 21 6.38 -16.85 15.54
C LYS A 21 5.86 -16.66 14.12
N LYS A 22 4.54 -16.59 13.93
CA LYS A 22 3.93 -16.43 12.60
C LYS A 22 4.24 -15.08 11.98
N THR A 23 4.22 -14.00 12.77
CA THR A 23 4.62 -12.67 12.30
C THR A 23 6.08 -12.64 11.88
N ARG A 24 6.97 -13.30 12.64
CA ARG A 24 8.38 -13.45 12.27
C ARG A 24 8.57 -14.23 10.98
N GLU A 25 7.93 -15.40 10.86
CA GLU A 25 7.97 -16.22 9.64
C GLU A 25 7.49 -15.41 8.43
N LEU A 26 6.36 -14.70 8.55
CA LEU A 26 5.83 -13.85 7.50
C LEU A 26 6.81 -12.73 7.12
N SER A 27 7.38 -12.04 8.10
CA SER A 27 8.34 -10.96 7.88
C SER A 27 9.56 -11.45 7.11
N VAL A 28 10.12 -12.60 7.50
CA VAL A 28 11.31 -13.17 6.88
C VAL A 28 11.02 -13.77 5.51
N LEU A 29 9.94 -14.55 5.36
CA LEU A 29 9.63 -15.26 4.12
C LEU A 29 9.18 -14.32 3.00
N CYS A 30 8.47 -13.25 3.34
CA CYS A 30 7.97 -12.29 2.37
C CYS A 30 8.82 -11.02 2.28
N ASP A 31 9.90 -10.92 3.06
CA ASP A 31 10.75 -9.73 3.19
C ASP A 31 9.93 -8.44 3.46
N ILE A 32 8.95 -8.54 4.37
CA ILE A 32 8.10 -7.42 4.76
C ILE A 32 8.42 -6.94 6.16
N LYS A 33 8.29 -5.62 6.38
CA LYS A 33 8.34 -5.03 7.72
C LYS A 33 7.01 -5.28 8.42
N ALA A 34 7.00 -6.21 9.37
CA ALA A 34 5.83 -6.55 10.17
C ALA A 34 6.14 -6.45 11.67
N CYS A 35 5.15 -6.06 12.46
CA CYS A 35 5.23 -6.07 13.92
C CYS A 35 3.90 -6.46 14.53
N VAL A 36 3.91 -6.88 15.79
CA VAL A 36 2.69 -7.12 16.58
C VAL A 36 2.79 -6.43 17.93
N ILE A 37 1.65 -5.91 18.39
CA ILE A 37 1.43 -5.38 19.73
C ILE A 37 0.38 -6.26 20.40
N LEU A 38 0.75 -6.91 21.49
CA LEU A 38 -0.08 -7.84 22.25
C LEU A 38 -0.34 -7.25 23.63
N VAL A 39 -1.59 -7.02 23.96
CA VAL A 39 -1.99 -6.60 25.31
C VAL A 39 -2.43 -7.83 26.09
N ASP A 40 -1.81 -8.05 27.25
CA ASP A 40 -2.16 -9.16 28.12
C ASP A 40 -3.49 -8.88 28.87
N PRO A 41 -4.10 -9.91 29.50
CA PRO A 41 -5.32 -9.72 30.27
C PRO A 41 -5.18 -8.82 31.52
N ASN A 42 -3.96 -8.52 31.96
CA ASN A 42 -3.65 -7.64 33.08
C ASN A 42 -3.38 -6.20 32.63
N GLY A 43 -3.28 -5.93 31.32
CA GLY A 43 -2.96 -4.63 30.74
C GLY A 43 -1.48 -4.44 30.33
N GLU A 44 -0.62 -5.43 30.57
CA GLU A 44 0.79 -5.41 30.16
C GLU A 44 0.92 -5.52 28.63
N VAL A 45 1.78 -4.69 28.05
CA VAL A 45 2.02 -4.66 26.61
C VAL A 45 3.28 -5.44 26.28
N ASP A 46 3.17 -6.34 25.32
CA ASP A 46 4.27 -7.09 24.75
C ASP A 46 4.32 -6.89 23.24
N THR A 47 5.52 -6.86 22.67
CA THR A 47 5.71 -6.57 21.25
C THR A 47 6.59 -7.61 20.59
N TRP A 48 6.43 -7.76 19.28
CA TRP A 48 7.47 -8.31 18.42
C TRP A 48 7.66 -7.36 17.22
N PRO A 49 8.90 -6.96 16.89
CA PRO A 49 10.15 -7.24 17.61
C PRO A 49 10.17 -6.71 19.06
N GLU A 50 10.93 -7.37 19.94
CA GLU A 50 11.09 -6.95 21.35
C GLU A 50 12.01 -5.73 21.48
N ASN A 51 12.98 -5.60 20.57
CA ASN A 51 13.92 -4.49 20.57
C ASN A 51 13.26 -3.22 20.02
N PRO A 52 13.23 -2.11 20.79
CA PRO A 52 12.68 -0.84 20.33
C PRO A 52 13.35 -0.31 19.06
N THR A 53 14.64 -0.59 18.85
CA THR A 53 15.37 -0.15 17.65
C THR A 53 14.81 -0.77 16.37
N ASP A 54 14.31 -2.01 16.45
CA ASP A 54 13.73 -2.71 15.31
C ASP A 54 12.23 -2.43 15.18
N PHE A 55 11.55 -2.26 16.32
CA PHE A 55 10.11 -2.03 16.40
C PHE A 55 9.70 -0.58 16.04
N ASN A 56 10.42 0.42 16.57
CA ASN A 56 10.06 1.83 16.41
C ASN A 56 10.02 2.30 14.95
N PRO A 57 10.95 1.91 14.06
CA PRO A 57 10.89 2.30 12.65
C PRO A 57 9.64 1.77 11.94
N ILE A 58 9.16 0.57 12.31
CA ILE A 58 7.96 -0.04 11.73
C ILE A 58 6.73 0.77 12.17
N ILE A 59 6.62 1.09 13.45
CA ILE A 59 5.52 1.90 13.98
C ILE A 59 5.55 3.33 13.43
N GLN A 60 6.73 3.93 13.31
CA GLN A 60 6.89 5.27 12.77
C GLN A 60 6.45 5.31 11.30
N SER A 61 6.90 4.34 10.49
CA SER A 61 6.45 4.19 9.11
C SER A 61 4.94 3.98 9.02
N TYR A 62 4.35 3.19 9.92
CA TYR A 62 2.89 3.02 9.98
C TYR A 62 2.17 4.36 10.28
N LYS A 63 2.65 5.13 11.26
CA LYS A 63 2.07 6.43 11.62
C LYS A 63 2.15 7.42 10.46
N GLU A 64 3.28 7.52 9.79
CA GLU A 64 3.46 8.39 8.62
C GLU A 64 2.48 8.02 7.50
N ASN A 65 2.35 6.73 7.20
CA ASN A 65 1.39 6.25 6.19
C ASN A 65 -0.08 6.41 6.59
N LEU A 66 -0.38 6.52 7.90
CA LEU A 66 -1.71 6.81 8.41
C LEU A 66 -2.20 8.20 7.96
N PHE A 67 -1.31 9.19 7.98
CA PHE A 67 -1.62 10.57 7.57
C PHE A 67 -1.81 10.73 6.06
N HIS A 68 -1.31 9.77 5.27
CA HIS A 68 -1.43 9.77 3.82
C HIS A 68 -2.62 8.96 3.29
N GLY A 69 -3.58 8.57 4.15
CA GLY A 69 -4.84 7.96 3.75
C GLY A 69 -4.76 6.49 3.28
N LYS A 70 -3.61 5.81 3.45
CA LYS A 70 -3.39 4.44 2.97
C LYS A 70 -3.84 3.34 3.93
N ARG A 71 -4.76 3.62 4.86
CA ARG A 71 -5.18 2.63 5.84
C ARG A 71 -6.33 1.78 5.31
N LYS A 72 -6.09 0.48 5.16
CA LYS A 72 -7.16 -0.53 5.09
C LYS A 72 -7.29 -1.18 6.47
N ARG A 73 -8.41 -0.95 7.15
CA ARG A 73 -8.81 -1.80 8.28
C ARG A 73 -9.41 -3.06 7.68
N ILE A 74 -8.83 -4.21 8.01
CA ILE A 74 -9.46 -5.49 7.73
C ILE A 74 -10.20 -5.81 9.01
N ASP A 75 -11.48 -5.45 9.05
CA ASP A 75 -12.39 -5.97 10.06
C ASP A 75 -12.68 -7.43 9.67
N ASP A 76 -12.71 -8.33 10.65
CA ASP A 76 -13.14 -9.72 10.41
C ASP A 76 -14.64 -9.68 10.07
N ASP A 77 -14.95 -9.67 8.77
CA ASP A 77 -16.29 -9.60 8.19
C ASP A 77 -17.06 -10.93 8.33
N GLY A 78 -16.55 -11.86 9.14
CA GLY A 78 -17.19 -13.13 9.44
C GLY A 78 -16.72 -14.28 8.58
N CYS A 79 -15.65 -14.13 7.80
CA CYS A 79 -15.09 -15.22 6.99
C CYS A 79 -14.63 -16.43 7.86
N PHE A 80 -14.29 -16.20 9.14
CA PHE A 80 -13.94 -17.26 10.09
C PHE A 80 -15.15 -17.95 10.77
N GLN A 81 -16.30 -18.03 10.09
CA GLN A 81 -17.44 -18.82 10.56
C GLN A 81 -17.07 -20.31 10.64
N LYS A 82 -16.72 -20.72 11.86
CA LYS A 82 -16.63 -22.09 12.41
C LYS A 82 -16.95 -23.22 11.42
N LYS A 83 -15.93 -23.80 10.79
CA LYS A 83 -15.98 -25.22 10.41
C LYS A 83 -15.27 -26.05 11.48
N SER A 84 -16.07 -26.62 12.36
CA SER A 84 -15.61 -27.61 13.34
C SER A 84 -15.16 -28.90 12.65
N LYS A 85 -14.03 -29.44 13.11
CA LYS A 85 -13.59 -30.84 13.05
C LYS A 85 -13.38 -31.45 11.65
N LYS A 86 -12.12 -31.46 11.20
CA LYS A 86 -11.24 -32.63 11.01
C LYS A 86 -9.97 -32.15 10.31
N ASN A 87 -8.86 -32.85 10.55
CA ASN A 87 -7.56 -32.55 9.96
C ASN A 87 -7.68 -32.40 8.44
N HIS A 88 -7.54 -31.18 7.93
CA HIS A 88 -7.26 -30.94 6.53
C HIS A 88 -6.22 -29.84 6.47
N ALA A 89 -5.19 -30.07 5.65
CA ALA A 89 -4.12 -29.13 5.42
C ALA A 89 -4.71 -27.76 5.08
N LEU A 90 -4.07 -26.71 5.63
CA LEU A 90 -4.29 -25.31 5.28
C LEU A 90 -3.84 -25.09 3.83
N PHE A 91 -4.61 -25.62 2.89
CA PHE A 91 -4.67 -25.15 1.53
C PHE A 91 -6.17 -25.00 1.26
N CYS A 92 -6.62 -23.75 1.22
CA CYS A 92 -7.88 -23.44 0.56
C CYS A 92 -7.61 -23.67 -0.92
N ASP A 93 -8.27 -24.66 -1.49
CA ASP A 93 -8.26 -25.00 -2.93
C ASP A 93 -9.64 -24.63 -3.51
N ASP A 94 -10.15 -23.48 -3.06
CA ASP A 94 -11.47 -22.99 -3.40
C ASP A 94 -11.30 -21.61 -4.03
N GLY A 95 -11.09 -21.63 -5.35
CA GLY A 95 -11.41 -20.59 -6.34
C GLY A 95 -11.29 -19.13 -5.91
N GLU A 96 -10.19 -18.51 -6.32
CA GLU A 96 -10.03 -17.07 -6.58
C GLU A 96 -10.35 -16.11 -5.42
N ASP A 97 -9.38 -15.94 -4.52
CA ASP A 97 -8.76 -14.65 -4.12
C ASP A 97 -9.63 -13.38 -4.06
N GLN A 98 -10.90 -13.48 -3.68
CA GLN A 98 -11.83 -12.34 -3.70
C GLN A 98 -11.39 -11.22 -2.76
N CYS A 99 -10.79 -11.56 -1.61
CA CYS A 99 -10.21 -10.61 -0.67
C CYS A 99 -8.96 -9.90 -1.22
N LEU A 100 -8.06 -10.65 -1.88
CA LEU A 100 -6.87 -10.08 -2.51
C LEU A 100 -7.25 -9.16 -3.68
N ASN A 101 -8.25 -9.55 -4.46
CA ASN A 101 -8.78 -8.78 -5.58
C ASN A 101 -9.37 -7.44 -5.14
N ASP A 102 -10.05 -7.36 -3.99
CA ASP A 102 -10.61 -6.10 -3.49
C ASP A 102 -9.53 -5.11 -3.02
N VAL A 103 -8.43 -5.60 -2.45
CA VAL A 103 -7.26 -4.79 -2.06
C VAL A 103 -6.46 -4.34 -3.28
N PHE A 104 -6.29 -5.22 -4.26
CA PHE A 104 -5.60 -4.90 -5.50
C PHE A 104 -6.42 -3.97 -6.41
N ARG A 105 -7.75 -4.10 -6.44
CA ARG A 105 -8.65 -3.32 -7.30
C ARG A 105 -8.57 -1.82 -7.00
N GLU A 106 -8.65 -1.41 -5.73
CA GLU A 106 -8.56 0.02 -5.35
C GLU A 106 -7.21 0.64 -5.75
N SER A 107 -6.12 -0.10 -5.58
CA SER A 107 -4.78 0.33 -5.99
C SER A 107 -4.66 0.39 -7.53
N ASN A 108 -5.24 -0.58 -8.23
CA ASN A 108 -5.18 -0.68 -9.69
C ASN A 108 -6.04 0.37 -10.39
N GLU A 109 -7.20 0.72 -9.86
CA GLU A 109 -8.05 1.78 -10.41
C GLU A 109 -7.34 3.14 -10.36
N SER A 110 -6.68 3.45 -9.22
CA SER A 110 -5.87 4.67 -9.10
C SER A 110 -4.69 4.70 -10.08
N LEU A 111 -4.05 3.55 -10.31
CA LEU A 111 -2.98 3.43 -11.29
C LEU A 111 -3.49 3.55 -12.73
N LEU A 112 -4.64 2.96 -13.05
CA LEU A 112 -5.25 3.01 -14.38
C LEU A 112 -5.59 4.46 -14.78
N VAL A 113 -6.16 5.25 -13.87
CA VAL A 113 -6.44 6.67 -14.09
C VAL A 113 -5.14 7.46 -14.36
N LYS A 114 -4.07 7.17 -13.62
CA LYS A 114 -2.76 7.81 -13.84
C LYS A 114 -2.11 7.39 -15.16
N LEU A 115 -2.31 6.15 -15.61
CA LEU A 115 -1.78 5.69 -16.89
C LEU A 115 -2.56 6.31 -18.06
N ASN A 116 -3.89 6.35 -17.98
CA ASN A 116 -4.72 6.97 -19.02
C ASN A 116 -4.42 8.46 -19.16
N SER A 117 -4.30 9.21 -18.07
CA SER A 117 -3.93 10.63 -18.13
C SER A 117 -2.54 10.86 -18.75
N LYS A 118 -1.57 9.97 -18.49
CA LYS A 118 -0.26 10.01 -19.15
C LYS A 118 -0.33 9.65 -20.63
N LEU A 119 -1.16 8.68 -21.01
CA LEU A 119 -1.38 8.30 -22.40
C LEU A 119 -1.94 9.49 -23.19
N GLU A 120 -2.98 10.14 -22.69
CA GLU A 120 -3.57 11.33 -23.34
C GLU A 120 -2.57 12.49 -23.48
N ALA A 121 -1.68 12.67 -22.49
CA ALA A 121 -0.63 13.70 -22.57
C ALA A 121 0.38 13.39 -23.69
N VAL A 122 0.74 12.11 -23.85
CA VAL A 122 1.63 11.66 -24.93
C VAL A 122 0.95 11.79 -26.29
N GLU A 123 -0.32 11.40 -26.42
CA GLU A 123 -1.10 11.54 -27.66
C GLU A 123 -1.18 13.00 -28.11
N ARG A 124 -1.52 13.92 -27.19
CA ARG A 124 -1.50 15.37 -27.46
C ARG A 124 -0.14 15.86 -27.92
N ARG A 125 0.95 15.36 -27.32
CA ARG A 125 2.31 15.75 -27.72
C ARG A 125 2.66 15.21 -29.10
N ILE A 126 2.26 13.98 -29.44
CA ILE A 126 2.46 13.40 -30.76
C ILE A 126 1.71 14.21 -31.81
N GLU A 127 0.46 14.59 -31.55
CA GLU A 127 -0.35 15.40 -32.46
C GLU A 127 0.26 16.79 -32.68
N PHE A 128 0.69 17.46 -31.60
CA PHE A 128 1.41 18.72 -31.68
C PHE A 128 2.69 18.60 -32.54
N LEU A 129 3.50 17.57 -32.30
CA LEU A 129 4.73 17.36 -33.06
C LEU A 129 4.46 17.03 -34.53
N LYS A 130 3.37 16.30 -34.82
CA LYS A 130 2.91 16.10 -36.21
C LYS A 130 2.55 17.42 -36.85
N MET A 131 1.74 18.27 -36.21
CA MET A 131 1.37 19.59 -36.76
C MET A 131 2.59 20.49 -37.01
N VAL A 132 3.55 20.52 -36.08
CA VAL A 132 4.80 21.28 -36.25
C VAL A 132 5.66 20.72 -37.39
N ASN A 133 5.66 19.40 -37.58
CA ASN A 133 6.44 18.76 -38.65
C ASN A 133 5.77 18.87 -40.04
N TYR A 134 4.44 18.84 -40.13
CA TYR A 134 3.69 19.13 -41.37
C TYR A 134 3.73 20.62 -41.73
N GLY A 135 3.83 21.51 -40.74
CA GLY A 135 3.98 22.97 -40.93
C GLY A 135 5.39 23.40 -41.35
N ASN A 136 6.42 22.60 -41.08
CA ASN A 136 7.80 22.88 -41.50
C ASN A 136 8.12 22.44 -42.95
N GLY A 137 7.11 22.00 -43.71
CA GLY A 137 7.26 21.66 -45.13
C GLY A 137 7.24 22.86 -46.08
N VAL A 138 6.62 23.99 -45.73
CA VAL A 138 6.62 25.21 -46.56
C VAL A 138 6.30 26.43 -45.68
N PHE A 139 7.31 27.22 -45.32
CA PHE A 139 7.24 28.69 -45.38
C PHE A 139 8.66 29.28 -45.19
N GLU A 140 9.40 29.38 -46.30
CA GLU A 140 10.36 30.48 -46.42
C GLU A 140 9.55 31.78 -46.41
N GLY A 141 9.80 32.65 -45.42
CA GLY A 141 9.17 33.97 -45.37
C GLY A 141 9.22 34.60 -43.98
N SER A 142 10.28 35.36 -43.74
CA SER A 142 10.54 36.31 -42.65
C SER A 142 9.28 37.01 -42.11
N THR A 143 9.21 37.34 -40.82
CA THR A 143 9.56 38.71 -40.38
C THR A 143 10.31 38.75 -39.05
N SER A 144 11.29 39.64 -39.00
CA SER A 144 12.23 39.90 -37.89
C SER A 144 11.59 40.56 -36.66
N SER A 145 10.28 40.81 -36.65
CA SER A 145 9.62 41.67 -35.67
C SER A 145 9.12 40.93 -34.41
N GLU A 146 8.83 39.64 -34.50
CA GLU A 146 8.25 38.88 -33.36
C GLU A 146 9.32 38.32 -32.41
N LYS A 147 10.59 38.35 -32.84
CA LYS A 147 11.75 37.92 -32.04
C LYS A 147 12.05 38.92 -30.90
N GLU A 148 11.78 40.21 -31.13
CA GLU A 148 12.05 41.29 -30.16
C GLU A 148 11.02 41.36 -29.02
N THR A 149 9.76 41.05 -29.29
CA THR A 149 8.70 41.02 -28.27
C THR A 149 8.88 39.89 -27.26
N MET A 150 9.39 38.73 -27.71
CA MET A 150 9.68 37.59 -26.83
C MET A 150 10.93 37.80 -25.94
N ALA A 151 11.91 38.59 -26.40
CA ALA A 151 13.09 38.92 -25.62
C ALA A 151 12.80 39.92 -24.49
N ALA A 152 11.88 40.87 -24.71
CA ALA A 152 11.50 41.86 -23.70
C ALA A 152 10.69 41.25 -22.54
N GLN A 153 9.96 40.17 -22.77
CA GLN A 153 9.10 39.53 -21.75
C GLN A 153 9.84 38.59 -20.79
N LEU A 154 11.09 38.22 -21.11
CA LEU A 154 11.92 37.34 -20.27
C LEU A 154 12.89 38.09 -19.35
N GLN A 155 12.86 39.42 -19.34
CA GLN A 155 13.77 40.25 -18.54
C GLN A 155 13.16 40.71 -17.19
N TRP A 156 11.94 40.27 -16.86
CA TRP A 156 11.22 40.55 -15.61
C TRP A 156 10.61 39.29 -14.96
N LEU A 157 11.27 38.14 -15.10
CA LEU A 157 11.11 36.93 -14.27
C LEU A 157 12.48 36.36 -13.95
#